data_AF-A0A6G9VVY9-F1
#
_entry.id   AF-A0A6G9VVY9-F1
#
_cell.length_a   1.000
_cell.length_b   1.000
_cell.length_c   1.000
_cell.angle_alpha   90.00
_cell.angle_beta   90.00
_cell.angle_gamma   90.00
#
_symmetry.space_group_name_H-M   'P 1'
#
loop_
_entity.id
_entity.type
_entity.pdbx_description
1 polymer ?
#
loop_
_entity_poly.entity_id
_entity_poly.type
_entity_poly.pdbx_seq_one_letter_code
_entity_poly.pdbx_strand_id
1 'polypeptide(L)'
;MMSWIESFTIAIIEENYTHIGDLIESVPQFETVDEAITACALIQEALIMIQREKESTFEAMQKLKKTRQFIDTSTESYIQEYRG
;
A
#
# COMPACT_ATOMS: atom_id res chain seq x y z
N MET A 1 -5.80 11.73 -26.01
CA MET A 1 -5.37 10.62 -25.14
C MET A 1 -4.48 11.25 -24.09
N MET A 2 -4.72 11.03 -22.79
CA MET A 2 -3.88 11.60 -21.73
C MET A 2 -2.48 11.00 -21.80
N SER A 3 -1.46 11.77 -21.46
CA SER A 3 -0.08 11.26 -21.42
C SER A 3 0.10 10.28 -20.26
N TRP A 4 1.15 9.46 -20.32
CA TRP A 4 1.50 8.57 -19.20
C TRP A 4 1.79 9.36 -17.93
N ILE A 5 2.50 10.49 -18.03
CA ILE A 5 2.83 11.37 -16.89
C ILE A 5 1.56 11.92 -16.23
N GLU A 6 0.59 12.38 -17.04
CA GLU A 6 -0.70 12.86 -16.52
C GLU A 6 -1.46 11.74 -15.83
N SER A 7 -1.55 10.57 -16.46
CA SER A 7 -2.26 9.40 -15.93
C SER A 7 -1.63 8.93 -14.61
N PHE A 8 -0.30 8.91 -14.54
CA PHE A 8 0.45 8.51 -13.35
C PHE A 8 0.31 9.53 -12.22
N THR A 9 0.30 10.83 -12.56
CA THR A 9 0.05 11.91 -11.58
C THR A 9 -1.35 11.78 -10.99
N ILE A 10 -2.37 11.53 -11.81
CA ILE A 10 -3.74 11.30 -11.34
C ILE A 10 -3.80 10.08 -10.42
N ALA A 11 -3.17 8.97 -10.81
CA ALA A 11 -3.16 7.74 -10.02
C ALA A 11 -2.50 7.95 -8.63
N ILE A 12 -1.44 8.76 -8.56
CA ILE A 12 -0.80 9.17 -7.30
C ILE A 12 -1.76 10.02 -6.45
N ILE A 13 -2.38 11.06 -7.03
CA ILE A 13 -3.27 11.96 -6.29
C ILE A 13 -4.51 11.23 -5.75
N GLU A 14 -5.04 10.28 -6.51
CA GLU A 14 -6.19 9.46 -6.11
C GLU A 14 -5.82 8.30 -5.19
N GLU A 15 -4.53 8.14 -4.86
CA GLU A 15 -3.99 7.01 -4.10
C GLU A 15 -4.40 5.64 -4.67
N ASN A 16 -4.54 5.55 -5.99
CA ASN A 16 -5.00 4.35 -6.67
C ASN A 16 -3.83 3.39 -6.94
N TYR A 17 -3.47 2.60 -5.93
CA TYR A 17 -2.33 1.67 -5.98
C TYR A 17 -2.39 0.66 -7.14
N THR A 18 -3.61 0.24 -7.53
CA THR A 18 -3.77 -0.71 -8.65
C THR A 18 -3.38 -0.03 -9.96
N HIS A 19 -3.92 1.17 -10.20
CA HIS A 19 -3.62 1.92 -11.41
C HIS A 19 -2.16 2.38 -11.47
N ILE A 20 -1.55 2.73 -10.33
CA ILE A 20 -0.10 2.96 -10.25
C ILE A 20 0.67 1.72 -10.70
N GLY A 21 0.29 0.53 -10.21
CA GLY A 21 0.89 -0.74 -10.60
C GLY A 21 0.79 -0.99 -12.12
N ASP A 22 -0.41 -0.84 -12.67
CA ASP A 22 -0.67 -1.04 -14.11
C ASP A 22 0.19 -0.10 -14.97
N LEU A 23 0.31 1.17 -14.58
CA LEU A 23 1.08 2.16 -15.34
C LEU A 23 2.59 1.92 -15.26
N ILE A 24 3.11 1.33 -14.17
CA ILE A 24 4.53 0.95 -14.05
C ILE A 24 4.89 -0.18 -15.04
N GLU A 25 3.96 -1.10 -15.32
CA GLU A 25 4.20 -2.16 -16.31
C GLU A 25 4.33 -1.61 -17.75
N SER A 26 3.78 -0.43 -18.00
CA SER A 26 3.75 0.21 -19.32
C SER A 26 4.49 1.55 -19.36
N VAL A 27 5.64 1.68 -18.67
CA VAL A 27 6.45 2.90 -18.73
C VAL A 27 6.89 3.16 -20.17
N PRO A 28 6.58 4.33 -20.75
CA PRO A 28 6.92 4.65 -22.13
C PRO A 28 8.39 5.04 -22.27
N GLN A 29 8.85 5.09 -23.52
CA GLN A 29 10.08 5.82 -23.85
C GLN A 29 9.78 7.32 -23.78
N PHE A 30 10.55 8.06 -22.97
CA PHE A 30 10.44 9.52 -22.90
C PHE A 30 11.26 10.18 -24.02
N GLU A 31 10.71 11.24 -24.61
CA GLU A 31 11.35 11.94 -25.74
C GLU A 31 12.34 12.99 -25.25
N THR A 32 12.10 13.54 -24.06
CA THR A 32 12.92 14.59 -23.46
C THR A 32 13.50 14.18 -22.11
N VAL A 33 14.63 14.79 -21.76
CA VAL A 33 15.24 14.62 -20.43
C VAL A 33 14.31 15.14 -19.34
N ASP A 34 13.59 16.23 -19.59
CA ASP A 34 12.65 16.82 -18.65
C ASP A 34 11.51 15.85 -18.30
N GLU A 35 10.91 15.19 -19.31
CA GLU A 35 9.90 14.15 -19.10
C GLU A 35 10.44 13.00 -18.25
N ALA A 36 11.66 12.54 -18.53
CA ALA A 36 12.29 11.46 -17.77
C ALA A 36 12.56 11.87 -16.31
N ILE A 37 12.97 13.12 -16.06
CA ILE A 37 13.15 13.67 -14.72
C ILE A 37 11.81 13.73 -13.99
N THR A 38 10.76 14.23 -14.64
CA THR A 38 9.40 14.28 -14.07
C THR A 38 8.88 12.89 -13.72
N ALA A 39 9.00 11.93 -14.64
CA ALA A 39 8.60 10.55 -14.39
C ALA A 39 9.37 9.93 -13.21
N CYS A 40 10.68 10.18 -13.12
CA CYS A 40 11.51 9.70 -12.01
C CYS A 40 11.04 10.27 -10.66
N ALA A 41 10.74 11.58 -10.61
CA ALA A 41 10.22 12.22 -9.40
C ALA A 41 8.85 11.63 -8.98
N LEU A 42 7.95 11.40 -9.94
CA LEU A 42 6.65 10.79 -9.66
C LEU A 42 6.78 9.34 -9.17
N ILE A 43 7.67 8.55 -9.77
CA ILE A 43 7.94 7.17 -9.33
C ILE A 43 8.49 7.16 -7.90
N GLN A 44 9.36 8.11 -7.54
CA GLN A 44 9.86 8.23 -6.16
C GLN A 44 8.73 8.52 -5.18
N GLU A 45 7.78 9.40 -5.53
CA GLU A 45 6.62 9.68 -4.68
C GLU A 45 5.73 8.44 -4.53
N ALA A 46 5.47 7.72 -5.63
CA ALA A 46 4.71 6.47 -5.60
C ALA A 46 5.37 5.41 -4.69
N LEU A 47 6.70 5.29 -4.70
CA LEU A 47 7.44 4.39 -3.80
C LEU A 47 7.24 4.77 -2.33
N ILE A 48 7.29 6.06 -2.00
CA ILE A 48 7.05 6.55 -0.64
C ILE A 48 5.62 6.20 -0.20
N MET A 49 4.63 6.42 -1.07
CA MET A 49 3.23 6.07 -0.78
C MET A 49 3.04 4.58 -0.52
N ILE A 50 3.56 3.72 -1.40
CA ILE A 50 3.44 2.26 -1.27
C ILE A 50 4.12 1.78 0.01
N GLN A 51 5.28 2.35 0.36
CA GLN A 51 5.97 1.99 1.59
C GLN A 51 5.16 2.36 2.84
N ARG A 52 4.52 3.54 2.87
CA ARG A 52 3.61 3.93 3.96
C ARG A 52 2.41 2.99 4.09
N GLU A 53 1.79 2.63 2.97
CA GLU A 53 0.64 1.72 2.98
C GLU A 53 1.01 0.31 3.47
N LYS A 54 2.19 -0.17 3.06
CA LYS A 54 2.75 -1.43 3.55
C LYS A 54 2.95 -1.42 5.07
N GLU A 55 3.49 -0.34 5.62
CA GLU A 55 3.69 -0.17 7.07
C GLU A 55 2.35 -0.15 7.81
N SER A 56 1.38 0.64 7.33
CA SER A 56 0.02 0.71 7.88
C SER A 56 -0.66 -0.66 7.90
N THR A 57 -0.60 -1.39 6.78
CA THR A 57 -1.14 -2.75 6.67
C THR A 57 -0.47 -3.70 7.65
N PHE A 58 0.86 -3.63 7.78
CA PHE A 58 1.60 -4.46 8.72
C PHE A 58 1.18 -4.20 10.18
N GLU A 59 1.05 -2.93 10.58
CA GLU A 59 0.56 -2.57 11.92
C GLU A 59 -0.85 -3.07 12.18
N ALA A 60 -1.75 -2.94 11.19
CA ALA A 60 -3.12 -3.46 11.30
C ALA A 60 -3.13 -4.98 11.50
N MET A 61 -2.32 -5.72 10.74
CA MET A 61 -2.17 -7.17 10.90
C MET A 61 -1.62 -7.55 12.28
N GLN A 62 -0.65 -6.79 12.81
CA GLN A 62 -0.14 -7.01 14.16
C GLN A 62 -1.21 -6.80 15.24
N LYS A 63 -2.04 -5.77 15.09
CA LYS A 63 -3.18 -5.52 16.01
C LYS A 63 -4.17 -6.67 15.95
N LEU A 64 -4.57 -7.09 14.75
CA LEU A 64 -5.48 -8.24 14.57
C LEU A 64 -4.93 -9.52 15.21
N LYS A 65 -3.63 -9.80 15.04
CA LYS A 65 -2.98 -10.96 15.65
C LYS A 65 -3.06 -10.91 17.18
N LYS A 66 -2.79 -9.75 17.79
CA LYS A 66 -2.88 -9.58 19.26
C LYS A 66 -4.31 -9.73 19.76
N THR A 67 -5.28 -9.14 19.05
CA THR A 67 -6.70 -9.27 19.40
C THR A 67 -7.15 -10.74 19.35
N ARG A 68 -6.73 -11.49 18.32
CA ARG A 68 -7.02 -12.92 18.23
C ARG A 68 -6.43 -13.70 19.41
N GLN A 69 -5.15 -13.47 19.73
CA GLN A 69 -4.50 -14.11 20.87
C GLN A 69 -5.20 -13.82 22.20
N PHE A 70 -5.66 -12.58 22.40
CA PHE A 70 -6.43 -12.20 23.57
C PHE A 70 -7.75 -12.98 23.65
N ILE A 71 -8.52 -13.03 22.56
CA ILE A 71 -9.79 -13.79 22.51
C ILE A 71 -9.56 -15.27 22.82
N ASP A 72 -8.58 -15.90 22.18
CA ASP A 72 -8.26 -17.32 22.38
C ASP A 72 -7.93 -17.60 23.86
N THR A 73 -7.10 -16.74 24.49
CA THR A 73 -6.73 -16.86 25.90
C THR A 73 -7.91 -16.66 26.84
N SER A 74 -8.76 -15.65 26.60
CA SER A 74 -9.97 -15.40 27.41
C SER A 74 -10.97 -16.55 27.33
N THR A 75 -11.07 -17.21 26.17
CA THR A 75 -11.97 -18.35 25.98
C THR A 75 -11.47 -19.59 26.73
N GLU A 76 -10.15 -19.83 26.72
CA GLU A 76 -9.51 -20.90 27.50
C GLU A 76 -9.65 -20.68 29.02
N SER A 77 -9.47 -19.44 29.50
CA SER A 77 -9.68 -19.10 30.91
C SER A 77 -11.13 -19.33 31.35
N TYR A 78 -12.11 -18.95 30.52
CA TYR A 78 -13.52 -19.22 30.80
C TYR A 78 -13.81 -20.73 30.86
N ILE A 79 -13.25 -21.56 29.96
CA ILE A 79 -13.49 -23.02 30.00
C ILE A 79 -12.86 -23.67 31.25
N GLN A 80 -11.72 -23.15 31.75
CA GLN A 80 -11.10 -23.66 32.97
C GLN A 80 -11.89 -23.33 34.24
N GLU A 81 -12.47 -22.13 34.35
CA GLU A 81 -13.22 -21.71 35.56
C GLU A 81 -14.49 -22.55 35.82
N TYR A 82 -15.13 -23.12 34.79
CA TYR A 82 -16.35 -23.93 34.94
C TYR A 82 -16.10 -25.44 34.93
N ARG A 83 -14.84 -25.88 34.86
CA ARG A 83 -14.45 -27.30 35.01
C ARG A 83 -13.89 -27.64 36.40
N GLY A 84 -13.81 -26.65 37.31
CA GLY A 84 -13.45 -26.81 38.72
C GLY A 84 -14.66 -27.06 39.61
#